data_AF-A0A225UU31-F1
#
_entry.id   AF-A0A225UU31-F1
#
_cell.length_a   1.000
_cell.length_b   1.000
_cell.length_c   1.000
_cell.angle_alpha   90.00
_cell.angle_beta   90.00
_cell.angle_gamma   90.00
#
_symmetry.space_group_name_H-M   'P 1'
#
loop_
_entity.id
_entity.type
_entity.pdbx_description
1 polymer ?
#
loop_
_entity_poly.entity_id
_entity_poly.type
_entity_poly.pdbx_seq_one_letter_code
_entity_poly.pdbx_strand_id
1 'polypeptide(L)'
;MNWDVETSRMRPNPQGIAFYHSLIDELTSNGIALILTIYHWDLPIELHTQRIVGHYVDKVDYWSTFNEPLSFTAGGYALGMGAPGYTGSLTQVYTATHNVLISRAQAVQKFRELKGSVIENTAQIGIGLNADYAYPLDPPSSDDVAAALRKMEFDVG
;
A
#
# COMPACT_ATOMS: atom_id res chain seq x y z
N MET A 1 -6.15 -10.48 -11.36
CA MET A 1 -6.76 -9.78 -12.51
C MET A 1 -5.98 -10.15 -13.77
N ASN A 2 -6.56 -10.02 -14.96
CA ASN A 2 -5.88 -10.24 -16.23
C ASN A 2 -5.94 -8.95 -17.06
N TRP A 3 -4.87 -8.62 -17.77
CA TRP A 3 -4.86 -7.45 -18.66
C TRP A 3 -5.71 -7.68 -19.90
N ASP A 4 -6.54 -6.70 -20.24
CA ASP A 4 -7.26 -6.64 -21.51
C ASP A 4 -6.65 -5.56 -22.41
N VAL A 5 -6.04 -6.04 -23.49
CA VAL A 5 -5.34 -5.21 -24.49
C VAL A 5 -6.31 -4.30 -25.24
N GLU A 6 -7.56 -4.71 -25.48
CA GLU A 6 -8.51 -3.95 -26.29
C GLU A 6 -9.04 -2.73 -25.54
N THR A 7 -9.27 -2.86 -24.22
CA THR A 7 -9.81 -1.77 -23.41
C THR A 7 -8.76 -1.04 -22.59
N SER A 8 -7.51 -1.52 -22.60
CA SER A 8 -6.43 -1.06 -21.71
C SER A 8 -6.85 -1.06 -20.25
N ARG A 9 -7.51 -2.13 -19.79
CA ARG A 9 -7.99 -2.28 -18.42
C ARG A 9 -7.68 -3.64 -17.84
N MET A 10 -7.52 -3.69 -16.53
CA MET A 10 -7.50 -4.94 -15.80
C MET A 10 -8.92 -5.51 -15.72
N ARG A 11 -9.10 -6.76 -16.17
CA ARG A 11 -10.33 -7.54 -15.98
C ARG A 11 -10.22 -8.43 -14.75
N PRO A 12 -11.32 -8.66 -14.01
CA PRO A 12 -11.32 -9.62 -12.91
C PRO A 12 -10.91 -11.00 -13.41
N ASN A 13 -10.08 -11.71 -12.63
CA ASN A 13 -9.75 -13.11 -12.89
C ASN A 13 -10.68 -13.97 -12.01
N PRO A 14 -11.68 -14.69 -12.57
CA PRO A 14 -12.63 -15.45 -11.78
C PRO A 14 -11.99 -16.50 -10.87
N GLN A 15 -10.91 -17.14 -11.31
CA GLN A 15 -10.20 -18.16 -10.52
C GLN A 15 -9.50 -17.51 -9.31
N GLY A 16 -8.84 -16.38 -9.52
CA GLY A 16 -8.19 -15.64 -8.43
C GLY A 16 -9.20 -15.11 -7.41
N ILE A 17 -10.35 -14.61 -7.88
CA ILE A 17 -11.46 -14.19 -7.02
C ILE A 17 -11.97 -15.37 -6.20
N ALA A 18 -12.28 -16.49 -6.84
CA ALA A 18 -12.77 -17.70 -6.16
C ALA A 18 -11.79 -18.20 -5.09
N PHE A 19 -10.49 -18.12 -5.33
CA PHE A 19 -9.46 -18.43 -4.34
C PHE A 19 -9.57 -17.55 -3.10
N TYR A 20 -9.62 -16.21 -3.26
CA TYR A 20 -9.72 -15.30 -2.11
C TYR A 20 -11.03 -15.47 -1.34
N HIS A 21 -12.17 -15.67 -2.01
CA HIS A 21 -13.43 -15.97 -1.32
C HIS A 21 -13.34 -17.27 -0.52
N SER A 22 -12.78 -18.34 -1.10
CA SER A 22 -12.63 -19.63 -0.41
C SER A 22 -11.73 -19.51 0.83
N LEU A 23 -10.64 -18.75 0.72
CA LEU A 23 -9.72 -18.48 1.84
C LEU A 23 -10.42 -17.68 2.95
N ILE A 24 -11.14 -16.62 2.59
CA ILE A 24 -11.88 -15.78 3.55
C ILE A 24 -12.95 -16.61 4.27
N ASP A 25 -13.72 -17.40 3.53
CA ASP A 25 -14.78 -18.24 4.10
C ASP A 25 -14.20 -19.29 5.06
N GLU A 26 -13.07 -19.93 4.72
CA GLU A 26 -12.39 -20.89 5.59
C GLU A 26 -11.81 -20.23 6.87
N LEU A 27 -11.15 -19.09 6.75
CA LEU A 27 -10.60 -18.39 7.92
C LEU A 27 -11.73 -17.92 8.86
N THR A 28 -12.83 -17.44 8.28
CA THR A 28 -14.01 -17.00 9.03
C THR A 28 -14.70 -18.17 9.73
N SER A 29 -14.85 -19.33 9.07
CA SER A 29 -15.46 -20.52 9.67
C SER A 29 -14.69 -21.04 10.88
N ASN A 30 -13.38 -20.78 10.92
CA ASN A 30 -12.48 -21.09 12.03
C ASN A 30 -12.34 -19.95 13.05
N GLY A 31 -13.13 -18.87 12.95
CA GLY A 31 -13.13 -17.76 13.89
C GLY A 31 -11.87 -16.88 13.86
N ILE A 32 -11.13 -16.88 12.75
CA ILE A 32 -9.90 -16.08 12.57
C ILE A 32 -10.27 -14.70 12.02
N ALA A 33 -9.86 -13.65 12.73
CA ALA A 33 -10.05 -12.27 12.28
C ALA A 33 -9.14 -11.94 11.08
N LEU A 34 -9.70 -11.22 10.11
CA LEU A 34 -9.04 -10.92 8.84
C LEU A 34 -8.58 -9.47 8.77
N ILE A 35 -7.34 -9.28 8.30
CA ILE A 35 -6.81 -7.98 7.90
C ILE A 35 -6.35 -8.09 6.44
N LEU A 36 -7.05 -7.43 5.53
CA LEU A 36 -6.74 -7.45 4.10
C LEU A 36 -5.87 -6.25 3.73
N THR A 37 -4.77 -6.49 3.01
CA THR A 37 -3.97 -5.43 2.40
C THR A 37 -4.19 -5.39 0.90
N ILE A 38 -4.57 -4.23 0.36
CA ILE A 38 -4.93 -4.06 -1.06
C ILE A 38 -3.70 -4.10 -1.98
N TYR A 39 -2.58 -3.52 -1.55
CA TYR A 39 -1.33 -3.50 -2.30
C TYR A 39 -0.14 -3.89 -1.43
N HIS A 40 0.61 -4.91 -1.86
CA HIS A 40 1.79 -5.42 -1.17
C HIS A 40 2.97 -5.55 -2.13
N TRP A 41 3.33 -4.43 -2.77
CA TRP A 41 4.52 -4.26 -3.62
C TRP A 41 4.44 -4.96 -4.98
N ASP A 42 3.27 -5.49 -5.32
CA ASP A 42 2.98 -6.35 -6.45
C ASP A 42 2.24 -5.58 -7.56
N LEU A 43 2.78 -4.42 -7.95
CA LEU A 43 2.22 -3.63 -9.06
C LEU A 43 2.17 -4.49 -10.33
N PRO A 44 0.99 -4.68 -10.96
CA PRO A 44 0.91 -5.37 -12.23
C PRO A 44 1.83 -4.70 -13.26
N ILE A 45 2.59 -5.49 -14.01
CA ILE A 45 3.57 -4.97 -14.97
C ILE A 45 2.92 -4.12 -16.07
N GLU A 46 1.68 -4.45 -16.42
CA GLU A 46 0.87 -3.70 -17.36
C GLU A 46 0.51 -2.31 -16.81
N LEU A 47 0.44 -2.16 -15.48
CA LEU A 47 0.21 -0.87 -14.82
C LEU A 47 1.48 -0.03 -14.64
N HIS A 48 2.64 -0.69 -14.60
CA HIS A 48 3.93 0.00 -14.69
C HIS A 48 4.13 0.60 -16.09
N THR A 49 3.57 -0.06 -17.12
CA THR A 49 3.71 0.34 -18.53
C THR A 49 2.53 1.15 -19.07
N GLN A 50 1.35 1.10 -18.44
CA GLN A 50 0.13 1.85 -18.78
C GLN A 50 -0.66 2.28 -17.53
N ARG A 51 -1.39 3.40 -17.53
CA ARG A 51 -2.19 3.85 -16.36
C ARG A 51 -3.61 3.26 -16.43
N ILE A 52 -4.16 2.64 -15.35
CA ILE A 52 -5.60 2.57 -14.93
C ILE A 52 -5.83 1.58 -13.75
N VAL A 53 -6.97 1.68 -13.04
CA VAL A 53 -7.29 1.15 -11.69
C VAL A 53 -8.47 0.14 -11.65
N GLY A 54 -8.35 -0.90 -10.80
CA GLY A 54 -9.35 -1.27 -9.77
C GLY A 54 -10.15 -2.59 -9.92
N HIS A 55 -10.29 -3.37 -8.81
CA HIS A 55 -11.38 -4.33 -8.42
C HIS A 55 -11.33 -4.60 -6.89
N TYR A 56 -12.43 -5.11 -6.28
CA TYR A 56 -12.59 -5.29 -4.82
C TYR A 56 -13.03 -6.71 -4.42
N VAL A 57 -12.88 -7.06 -3.13
CA VAL A 57 -13.37 -8.27 -2.45
C VAL A 57 -14.31 -7.82 -1.30
N ASP A 58 -15.23 -8.66 -0.82
CA ASP A 58 -16.14 -8.36 0.31
C ASP A 58 -15.80 -9.21 1.56
N LYS A 59 -16.47 -8.96 2.70
CA LYS A 59 -16.38 -9.71 3.97
C LYS A 59 -15.10 -9.54 4.83
N VAL A 60 -14.50 -8.35 4.87
CA VAL A 60 -13.35 -8.08 5.75
C VAL A 60 -13.62 -6.89 6.66
N ASP A 61 -13.28 -7.02 7.94
CA ASP A 61 -13.48 -5.96 8.94
C ASP A 61 -12.34 -4.94 8.97
N TYR A 62 -11.11 -5.35 8.68
CA TYR A 62 -9.93 -4.50 8.73
C TYR A 62 -9.20 -4.48 7.38
N TRP A 63 -9.00 -3.27 6.86
CA TRP A 63 -8.38 -3.03 5.56
C TRP A 63 -7.12 -2.22 5.71
N SER A 64 -6.12 -2.48 4.87
CA SER A 64 -4.95 -1.64 4.67
C SER A 64 -4.80 -1.31 3.19
N THR A 65 -4.56 -0.04 2.83
CA THR A 65 -4.39 0.32 1.41
C THR A 65 -3.04 -0.15 0.87
N PHE A 66 -1.96 0.20 1.56
CA PHE A 66 -0.59 -0.05 1.13
C PHE A 66 0.18 -0.66 2.31
N ASN A 67 0.94 -1.73 2.05
CA ASN A 67 1.98 -2.17 2.95
C ASN A 67 3.25 -1.34 2.71
N GLU A 68 3.77 -0.70 3.74
CA GLU A 68 5.11 -0.11 3.79
C GLU A 68 5.48 0.80 2.59
N PRO A 69 4.78 1.93 2.40
CA PRO A 69 5.08 2.86 1.31
C PRO A 69 6.54 3.27 1.21
N LEU A 70 7.18 3.59 2.33
CA LEU A 70 8.58 3.99 2.38
C LEU A 70 9.48 2.92 1.75
N SER A 71 9.27 1.65 2.10
CA SER A 71 10.05 0.52 1.60
C SER A 71 10.00 0.42 0.07
N PHE A 72 8.79 0.36 -0.51
CA PHE A 72 8.68 0.11 -1.95
C PHE A 72 8.95 1.36 -2.79
N THR A 73 8.70 2.58 -2.29
CA THR A 73 9.01 3.79 -3.05
C THR A 73 10.50 4.11 -2.98
N ALA A 74 11.14 4.06 -1.81
CA ALA A 74 12.58 4.30 -1.70
C ALA A 74 13.39 3.17 -2.36
N GLY A 75 13.03 1.91 -2.08
CA GLY A 75 13.67 0.75 -2.68
C GLY A 75 13.52 0.71 -4.20
N GLY A 76 12.34 1.06 -4.72
CA GLY A 76 12.03 1.01 -6.15
C GLY A 76 12.48 2.21 -6.98
N TYR A 77 12.52 3.41 -6.38
CA TYR A 77 12.69 4.67 -7.11
C TYR A 77 13.84 5.56 -6.61
N ALA A 78 14.61 5.14 -5.60
CA ALA A 78 15.82 5.84 -5.16
C ALA A 78 17.04 4.91 -5.07
N LEU A 79 16.89 3.77 -4.39
CA LEU A 79 18.00 2.89 -4.00
C LEU A 79 18.24 1.74 -5.00
N GLY A 80 17.27 1.45 -5.86
CA GLY A 80 17.35 0.33 -6.81
C GLY A 80 17.34 -1.06 -6.17
N MET A 81 16.96 -1.16 -4.88
CA MET A 81 16.96 -2.41 -4.11
C MET A 81 15.69 -3.26 -4.32
N GLY A 82 14.63 -2.66 -4.88
CA GLY A 82 13.38 -3.35 -5.20
C GLY A 82 12.90 -2.95 -6.60
N ALA A 83 11.87 -3.63 -7.12
CA ALA A 83 11.24 -3.23 -8.37
C ALA A 83 10.66 -1.80 -8.26
N PRO A 84 10.75 -0.96 -9.31
CA PRO A 84 11.30 -1.23 -10.64
C PRO A 84 12.83 -1.11 -10.76
N GLY A 85 13.56 -0.83 -9.69
CA GLY A 85 15.04 -0.83 -9.67
C GLY A 85 15.68 0.47 -10.14
N TYR A 86 14.95 1.59 -10.08
CA TYR A 86 15.46 2.88 -10.53
C TYR A 86 16.41 3.50 -9.50
N THR A 87 17.43 4.21 -10.01
CA THR A 87 18.46 4.90 -9.24
C THR A 87 18.82 6.23 -9.92
N GLY A 88 19.56 7.09 -9.21
CA GLY A 88 20.15 8.30 -9.78
C GLY A 88 19.24 9.52 -9.90
N SER A 89 17.97 9.42 -9.48
CA SER A 89 17.05 10.55 -9.39
C SER A 89 16.85 11.03 -7.96
N LEU A 90 17.01 12.34 -7.73
CA LEU A 90 16.76 12.96 -6.41
C LEU A 90 15.27 13.18 -6.13
N THR A 91 14.41 13.13 -7.14
CA THR A 91 13.00 13.55 -7.02
C THR A 91 12.00 12.42 -7.26
N GLN A 92 12.40 11.36 -7.96
CA GLN A 92 11.47 10.32 -8.41
C GLN A 92 10.80 9.58 -7.25
N VAL A 93 11.53 9.31 -6.16
CA VAL A 93 10.97 8.74 -4.93
C VAL A 93 9.85 9.60 -4.36
N TYR A 94 10.01 10.92 -4.32
CA TYR A 94 8.98 11.83 -3.83
C TYR A 94 7.75 11.86 -4.75
N THR A 95 7.96 11.81 -6.07
CA THR A 95 6.83 11.71 -7.02
C THR A 95 6.07 10.39 -6.85
N ALA A 96 6.77 9.27 -6.68
CA ALA A 96 6.15 7.97 -6.43
C ALA A 96 5.37 7.98 -5.11
N THR A 97 5.99 8.42 -4.01
CA THR A 97 5.36 8.54 -2.69
C THR A 97 4.15 9.48 -2.73
N HIS A 98 4.23 10.62 -3.42
CA HIS A 98 3.11 11.54 -3.58
C HIS A 98 1.91 10.88 -4.26
N ASN A 99 2.14 10.13 -5.34
CA ASN A 99 1.08 9.39 -6.02
C ASN A 99 0.47 8.30 -5.13
N VAL A 100 1.28 7.59 -4.34
CA VAL A 100 0.79 6.60 -3.36
C VAL A 100 -0.16 7.27 -2.35
N LEU A 101 0.21 8.45 -1.83
CA LEU A 101 -0.63 9.19 -0.87
C LEU A 101 -1.94 9.68 -1.51
N ILE A 102 -1.92 10.16 -2.76
CA ILE A 102 -3.13 10.52 -3.50
C ILE A 102 -4.01 9.30 -3.75
N SER A 103 -3.44 8.20 -4.25
CA SER A 103 -4.18 6.95 -4.50
C SER A 103 -4.80 6.40 -3.23
N ARG A 104 -4.10 6.50 -2.09
CA ARG A 104 -4.66 6.18 -0.77
C ARG A 104 -5.88 7.03 -0.45
N ALA A 105 -5.79 8.34 -0.61
CA ALA A 105 -6.91 9.24 -0.32
C ALA A 105 -8.15 8.85 -1.13
N GLN A 106 -7.96 8.56 -2.42
CA GLN A 106 -9.03 8.10 -3.30
C GLN A 106 -9.59 6.73 -2.89
N ALA A 107 -8.74 5.77 -2.52
CA ALA A 107 -9.16 4.45 -2.05
C ALA A 107 -9.96 4.54 -0.75
N VAL A 108 -9.53 5.38 0.20
CA VAL A 108 -10.25 5.61 1.47
C VAL A 108 -11.59 6.31 1.23
N GLN A 109 -11.64 7.29 0.31
CA GLN A 109 -12.90 7.89 -0.09
C GLN A 109 -13.85 6.83 -0.65
N LYS A 110 -13.37 5.99 -1.58
CA LYS A 110 -14.20 4.95 -2.16
C LYS A 110 -14.65 3.91 -1.15
N PHE A 111 -13.78 3.49 -0.23
CA PHE A 111 -14.12 2.62 0.89
C PHE A 111 -15.29 3.17 1.71
N ARG A 112 -15.26 4.47 2.03
CA ARG A 112 -16.32 5.14 2.79
C ARG A 112 -17.64 5.21 2.03
N GLU A 113 -17.60 5.46 0.72
CA GLU A 113 -18.80 5.44 -0.13
C GLU A 113 -19.46 4.06 -0.20
N LEU A 114 -18.66 3.00 -0.08
CA LEU A 114 -19.13 1.61 -0.18
C LEU A 114 -19.64 1.04 1.16
N LYS A 115 -19.45 1.76 2.27
CA LYS A 115 -19.98 1.36 3.58
C LYS A 115 -21.51 1.27 3.57
N GLY A 116 -22.04 0.25 4.23
CA GLY A 116 -23.48 -0.06 4.27
C GLY A 116 -24.03 -0.67 2.98
N SER A 117 -23.18 -0.90 1.97
CA SER A 117 -23.55 -1.63 0.75
C SER A 117 -22.76 -2.93 0.64
N VAL A 118 -21.52 -2.85 0.15
CA VAL A 118 -20.60 -4.00 0.00
C VAL A 118 -19.58 -4.08 1.13
N ILE A 119 -19.41 -2.99 1.89
CA ILE A 119 -18.51 -2.93 3.05
C ILE A 119 -19.35 -2.70 4.30
N GLU A 120 -19.04 -3.44 5.37
CA GLU A 120 -19.72 -3.28 6.65
C GLU A 120 -19.50 -1.88 7.25
N ASN A 121 -20.53 -1.35 7.91
CA ASN A 121 -20.45 0.00 8.51
C ASN A 121 -19.35 0.12 9.57
N THR A 122 -19.09 -0.97 10.29
CA THR A 122 -18.06 -1.08 11.33
C THR A 122 -16.65 -1.25 10.77
N ALA A 123 -16.50 -1.63 9.50
CA ALA A 123 -15.19 -1.93 8.93
C ALA A 123 -14.25 -0.71 8.94
N GLN A 124 -12.96 -0.93 9.13
CA GLN A 124 -11.94 0.11 9.25
C GLN A 124 -10.91 0.00 8.13
N ILE A 125 -10.33 1.13 7.73
CA ILE A 125 -9.27 1.19 6.71
C ILE A 125 -8.07 2.01 7.20
N GLY A 126 -6.89 1.39 7.16
CA GLY A 126 -5.60 1.93 7.58
C GLY A 126 -4.55 1.88 6.47
N ILE A 127 -3.30 2.12 6.83
CA ILE A 127 -2.09 1.96 6.02
C ILE A 127 -1.02 1.33 6.92
N GLY A 128 -0.25 0.38 6.40
CA GLY A 128 0.91 -0.15 7.12
C GLY A 128 2.10 0.78 6.87
N LEU A 129 2.47 1.60 7.86
CA LEU A 129 3.68 2.41 7.80
C LEU A 129 4.84 1.67 8.47
N ASN A 130 6.01 1.73 7.86
CA ASN A 130 7.27 1.32 8.46
C ASN A 130 8.18 2.53 8.64
N ALA A 131 9.00 2.48 9.68
CA ALA A 131 10.01 3.48 9.98
C ALA A 131 11.12 2.84 10.81
N ASP A 132 12.33 3.39 10.68
CA ASP A 132 13.42 3.08 11.60
C ASP A 132 13.35 4.00 12.82
N TYR A 133 13.76 3.49 13.97
CA TYR A 133 13.97 4.30 15.15
C TYR A 133 15.45 4.72 15.26
N ALA A 134 15.70 6.00 15.54
CA ALA A 134 17.04 6.56 15.66
C ALA A 134 17.31 7.07 17.08
N TYR A 135 18.53 6.86 17.54
CA TYR A 135 19.04 7.44 18.79
C TYR A 135 20.09 8.50 18.49
N PRO A 136 20.18 9.59 19.28
CA PRO A 136 21.31 10.51 19.20
C PRO A 136 22.61 9.75 19.52
N LEU A 137 23.68 10.06 18.79
CA LEU A 137 24.99 9.46 19.05
C LEU A 137 25.54 9.94 20.41
N ASP A 138 25.46 11.26 20.67
CA ASP A 138 25.72 11.88 21.97
C ASP A 138 24.45 12.56 22.53
N PRO A 139 23.78 11.98 23.54
CA PRO A 139 22.51 12.51 24.06
C PRO A 139 22.51 13.95 24.57
N PRO A 140 23.59 14.49 25.18
CA PRO A 140 23.69 15.90 25.54
C PRO A 140 23.87 16.85 24.35
N SER A 141 24.28 16.38 23.18
CA SER A 141 24.44 17.19 21.98
C SER A 141 23.09 17.52 21.36
N SER A 142 22.76 18.81 21.27
CA SER A 142 21.51 19.25 20.62
C SER A 142 21.44 18.89 19.14
N ASP A 143 22.60 18.84 18.47
CA ASP A 143 22.68 18.54 17.03
C ASP A 143 22.39 17.07 16.75
N ASP A 144 22.87 16.16 17.61
CA ASP A 144 22.63 14.73 17.48
C ASP A 144 21.18 14.38 17.79
N VAL A 145 20.59 15.04 18.79
CA VAL A 145 19.16 14.94 19.09
C VAL A 145 18.32 15.41 17.90
N ALA A 146 18.67 16.56 17.30
CA ALA A 146 17.98 17.07 16.13
C ALA A 146 18.13 16.15 14.91
N ALA A 147 19.29 15.52 14.71
CA ALA A 147 19.53 14.59 13.62
C ALA A 147 18.71 13.29 13.76
N ALA A 148 18.66 12.72 14.97
CA ALA A 148 17.86 11.53 15.25
C ALA A 148 16.35 11.80 15.06
N LEU A 149 15.85 12.93 15.56
CA LEU A 149 14.47 13.37 15.35
C LEU A 149 14.15 13.52 13.86
N ARG A 150 15.01 14.23 13.11
CA ARG A 150 14.83 14.43 11.67
C ARG A 150 14.78 13.12 10.89
N LYS A 151 15.59 12.11 11.27
CA LYS A 151 15.53 10.78 10.63
C LYS A 151 14.16 10.14 10.82
N MET A 152 13.61 10.17 12.03
CA MET A 152 12.30 9.59 12.31
C MET A 152 11.17 10.36 11.61
N GLU A 153 11.20 11.70 11.66
CA GLU A 153 10.24 12.56 10.92
C GLU A 153 10.28 12.29 9.42
N PHE A 154 11.46 12.03 8.85
CA PHE A 154 11.60 11.76 7.42
C PHE A 154 11.00 10.42 6.99
N ASP A 155 10.98 9.42 7.87
CA ASP A 155 10.43 8.10 7.58
C ASP A 155 8.89 8.06 7.72
N VAL A 156 8.34 8.65 8.81
CA VAL A 156 6.92 8.48 9.17
C VAL A 156 6.06 9.75 9.01
N GLY A 157 6.68 10.93 8.99
CA GLY A 157 5.99 12.24 8.91
C GLY A 157 5.62 12.84 10.26
#